data_AF-Q3SSC1-F1
#
_entry.id   AF-Q3SSC1-F1
#
_cell.length_a   1.000
_cell.length_b   1.000
_cell.length_c   1.000
_cell.angle_alpha   90.00
_cell.angle_beta   90.00
_cell.angle_gamma   90.00
#
_symmetry.space_group_name_H-M   'P 1'
#
loop_
_entity.id
_entity.type
_entity.pdbx_description
1 polymer ?
#
loop_
_entity_poly.entity_id
_entity_poly.type
_entity_poly.pdbx_seq_one_letter_code
_entity_poly.pdbx_strand_id
1 'polypeptide(L)'
;MTRPSPTGAKLSKTGADHSIGKYRSIDRWFSRVVDALRREHPDKLAQTLADYAHRPQRVCELWLAGRQSPNGEALASLLRSPIGGIVLDAITAGAEAEWIARDRRARRLLTIHEREAELRREKAQALEDV
;
A
#
# COMPACT_ATOMS: atom_id res chain seq x y z
N MET A 1 5.66 -60.92 -29.68
CA MET A 1 6.18 -60.40 -28.40
C MET A 1 6.15 -58.88 -28.49
N THR A 2 5.14 -58.25 -27.89
CA THR A 2 4.78 -56.85 -28.10
C THR A 2 4.90 -56.13 -26.76
N ARG A 3 5.77 -55.11 -26.66
CA ARG A 3 5.96 -54.31 -25.44
C ARG A 3 4.74 -53.41 -25.23
N PRO A 4 4.16 -53.31 -24.02
CA PRO A 4 3.21 -52.25 -23.72
C PRO A 4 3.97 -50.94 -23.38
N SER A 5 3.59 -49.85 -24.06
CA SER A 5 3.97 -48.47 -23.74
C SER A 5 3.35 -48.03 -22.40
N PRO A 6 4.04 -47.19 -21.61
CA PRO A 6 3.52 -46.74 -20.31
C PRO A 6 2.41 -45.70 -20.48
N THR A 7 1.22 -46.08 -20.04
CA THR A 7 0.01 -45.27 -19.97
C THR A 7 0.17 -44.16 -18.91
N GLY A 8 0.10 -42.91 -19.37
CA GLY A 8 -0.30 -41.69 -18.66
C GLY A 8 -0.08 -41.60 -17.14
N ALA A 9 1.02 -40.98 -16.74
CA ALA A 9 1.16 -40.42 -15.39
C ALA A 9 0.23 -39.21 -15.24
N LYS A 10 -0.95 -39.40 -14.64
CA LYS A 10 -1.74 -38.30 -14.09
C LYS A 10 -1.13 -37.91 -12.74
N LEU A 11 -0.37 -36.81 -12.73
CA LEU A 11 0.02 -36.12 -11.50
C LEU A 11 -1.26 -35.68 -10.77
N SER A 12 -1.59 -36.38 -9.69
CA SER A 12 -2.63 -35.99 -8.75
C SER A 12 -2.24 -34.66 -8.10
N LYS A 13 -2.90 -33.58 -8.54
CA LYS A 13 -2.81 -32.25 -7.93
C LYS A 13 -3.67 -32.25 -6.64
N THR A 14 -3.17 -32.92 -5.61
CA THR A 14 -3.62 -32.77 -4.22
C THR A 14 -3.16 -31.36 -3.80
N GLY A 15 -4.01 -30.38 -3.53
CA GLY A 15 -5.20 -30.46 -2.71
C GLY A 15 -4.93 -29.69 -1.41
N ALA A 16 -4.69 -28.37 -1.52
CA ALA A 16 -4.79 -27.42 -0.41
C ALA A 16 -5.08 -25.98 -0.89
N ASP A 17 -5.63 -25.80 -2.10
CA ASP A 17 -6.32 -24.56 -2.45
C ASP A 17 -7.71 -24.63 -1.81
N HIS A 18 -7.78 -24.26 -0.53
CA HIS A 18 -9.06 -23.90 0.05
C HIS A 18 -9.54 -22.65 -0.66
N SER A 19 -10.49 -22.84 -1.57
CA SER A 19 -11.29 -21.83 -2.23
C SER A 19 -12.02 -20.98 -1.19
N ILE A 20 -11.34 -19.98 -0.64
CA ILE A 20 -11.91 -18.95 0.22
C ILE A 20 -12.69 -17.99 -0.66
N GLY A 21 -13.99 -18.26 -0.81
CA GLY A 21 -15.00 -17.26 -1.17
C GLY A 21 -15.07 -16.86 -2.64
N LYS A 22 -16.07 -17.42 -3.33
CA LYS A 22 -16.62 -16.88 -4.59
C LYS A 22 -16.81 -15.35 -4.47
N TYR A 23 -16.06 -14.60 -5.28
CA TYR A 23 -16.23 -13.16 -5.57
C TYR A 23 -16.21 -12.20 -4.36
N ARG A 24 -15.12 -12.20 -3.58
CA ARG A 24 -14.65 -10.90 -3.08
C ARG A 24 -14.11 -10.16 -4.30
N SER A 25 -14.70 -9.01 -4.68
CA SER A 25 -14.08 -8.13 -5.68
C SER A 25 -12.58 -8.07 -5.36
N ILE A 26 -11.75 -8.56 -6.28
CA ILE A 26 -10.29 -8.67 -6.13
C ILE A 26 -9.68 -7.32 -5.70
N ASP A 27 -10.42 -6.24 -5.92
CA ASP A 27 -10.00 -4.87 -5.74
C ASP A 27 -10.45 -4.20 -4.43
N ARG A 28 -11.21 -4.90 -3.57
CA ARG A 28 -11.72 -4.30 -2.32
C ARG A 28 -10.63 -3.93 -1.31
N TRP A 29 -9.45 -4.53 -1.38
CA TRP A 29 -8.39 -4.22 -0.42
C TRP A 29 -7.95 -2.76 -0.52
N PHE A 30 -8.00 -2.18 -1.73
CA PHE A 30 -7.57 -0.81 -1.97
C PHE A 30 -8.63 0.23 -1.55
N SER A 31 -9.89 -0.17 -1.36
CA SER A 31 -10.95 0.77 -0.95
C SER A 31 -10.65 1.41 0.41
N ARG A 32 -10.08 0.66 1.36
CA ARG A 32 -9.65 1.19 2.67
C ARG A 32 -8.56 2.25 2.53
N VAL A 33 -7.66 2.07 1.57
CA VAL A 33 -6.60 3.04 1.25
C VAL A 33 -7.23 4.31 0.69
N VAL A 34 -8.17 4.18 -0.24
CA VAL A 34 -8.93 5.31 -0.80
C VAL A 34 -9.67 6.08 0.29
N ASP A 35 -10.35 5.39 1.21
CA ASP A 35 -11.08 6.02 2.32
C ASP A 35 -10.15 6.74 3.32
N ALA A 36 -8.93 6.22 3.52
CA ALA A 36 -7.92 6.86 4.35
C ALA A 36 -7.36 8.11 3.65
N LEU A 37 -6.98 7.99 2.38
CA LEU A 37 -6.42 9.10 1.61
C LEU A 37 -7.44 10.21 1.34
N ARG A 38 -8.73 9.89 1.17
CA ARG A 38 -9.78 10.91 0.99
C ARG A 38 -9.97 11.79 2.23
N ARG A 39 -9.68 11.26 3.43
CA ARG A 39 -9.74 12.04 4.67
C ARG A 39 -8.59 13.03 4.79
N GLU A 40 -7.40 12.64 4.34
CA GLU A 40 -6.18 13.48 4.40
C GLU A 40 -6.04 14.41 3.20
N HIS A 41 -6.56 14.03 2.03
CA HIS A 41 -6.42 14.76 0.76
C HIS A 41 -7.76 14.83 -0.01
N PRO A 42 -8.71 15.68 0.43
CA PRO A 42 -10.06 15.70 -0.14
C PRO A 42 -10.14 16.22 -1.59
N ASP A 43 -9.34 17.23 -1.96
CA ASP A 43 -9.61 18.02 -3.17
C ASP A 43 -8.94 17.51 -4.45
N LYS A 44 -7.83 16.76 -4.35
CA LYS A 44 -7.00 16.36 -5.52
C LYS A 44 -6.55 14.90 -5.50
N LEU A 45 -7.31 14.03 -4.86
CA LEU A 45 -6.90 12.64 -4.62
C LEU A 45 -6.49 11.88 -5.89
N ALA A 46 -7.20 12.06 -7.01
CA ALA A 46 -6.87 11.38 -8.26
C ALA A 46 -5.50 11.83 -8.81
N GLN A 47 -5.21 13.12 -8.74
CA GLN A 47 -3.94 13.70 -9.16
C GLN A 47 -2.81 13.27 -8.22
N THR A 48 -3.03 13.34 -6.90
CA THR A 48 -2.06 12.89 -5.90
C THR A 48 -1.67 11.43 -6.10
N LEU A 49 -2.65 10.56 -6.37
CA LEU A 49 -2.39 9.16 -6.70
C LEU A 49 -1.62 9.01 -8.00
N ALA A 50 -1.94 9.79 -9.02
CA ALA A 50 -1.24 9.76 -10.31
C ALA A 50 0.25 10.12 -10.15
N ASP A 51 0.52 11.19 -9.42
CA ASP A 51 1.86 11.72 -9.18
C ASP A 51 2.73 10.71 -8.45
N TYR A 52 2.22 10.12 -7.36
CA TYR A 52 2.98 9.20 -6.52
C TYR A 52 2.99 7.75 -7.02
N ALA A 53 1.96 7.30 -7.72
CA ALA A 53 1.94 5.95 -8.31
C ALA A 53 2.66 5.89 -9.67
N HIS A 54 3.03 7.05 -10.24
CA HIS A 54 3.56 7.18 -11.60
C HIS A 54 2.64 6.50 -12.63
N ARG A 55 1.36 6.86 -12.57
CA ARG A 55 0.31 6.35 -13.47
C ARG A 55 -0.51 7.50 -14.03
N PRO A 56 -1.13 7.31 -15.21
CA PRO A 56 -2.07 8.30 -15.74
C PRO A 56 -3.23 8.53 -14.77
N GLN A 57 -3.65 9.79 -14.59
CA GLN A 57 -4.77 10.15 -13.71
C GLN A 57 -6.03 9.33 -13.99
N ARG A 58 -6.34 9.06 -15.26
CA ARG A 58 -7.50 8.25 -15.66
C ARG A 58 -7.47 6.83 -15.09
N VAL A 59 -6.28 6.24 -14.89
CA VAL A 59 -6.14 4.93 -14.22
C VAL A 59 -6.45 5.06 -12.73
N CYS A 60 -5.96 6.12 -12.09
CA CYS A 60 -6.24 6.39 -10.68
C CYS A 60 -7.73 6.69 -10.43
N GLU A 61 -8.42 7.34 -11.36
CA GLU A 61 -9.89 7.53 -11.30
C GLU A 61 -10.64 6.19 -11.31
N LEU A 62 -10.16 5.19 -12.06
CA LEU A 62 -10.73 3.84 -12.03
C LEU A 62 -10.49 3.15 -10.69
N TRP A 63 -9.36 3.42 -10.02
CA TRP A 63 -9.11 2.94 -8.65
C TRP A 63 -10.06 3.58 -7.65
N LEU A 64 -10.27 4.89 -7.75
CA LEU A 64 -11.21 5.63 -6.89
C LEU A 64 -12.66 5.20 -7.09
N ALA A 65 -13.02 4.79 -8.31
CA ALA A 65 -14.32 4.22 -8.63
C ALA A 65 -14.45 2.73 -8.21
N GLY A 66 -13.41 2.12 -7.64
CA GLY A 66 -13.39 0.71 -7.24
C GLY A 66 -13.49 -0.27 -8.41
N ARG A 67 -13.17 0.18 -9.63
CA ARG A 67 -13.24 -0.64 -10.86
C ARG A 67 -11.95 -1.40 -11.14
N GLN A 68 -10.83 -0.96 -10.56
CA GLN A 68 -9.50 -1.54 -10.69
C GLN A 68 -8.69 -1.30 -9.41
N SER A 69 -7.60 -2.05 -9.22
CA SER A 69 -6.60 -1.81 -8.19
C SER A 69 -5.24 -1.42 -8.77
N PRO A 70 -4.37 -0.78 -7.97
CA PRO A 70 -2.96 -0.65 -8.32
C PRO A 70 -2.30 -2.03 -8.44
N ASN A 71 -1.40 -2.16 -9.42
CA ASN A 71 -0.49 -3.30 -9.50
C ASN A 71 0.64 -3.18 -8.47
N GLY A 72 1.47 -4.22 -8.34
CA GLY A 72 2.54 -4.26 -7.35
C GLY A 72 3.55 -3.11 -7.50
N GLU A 73 3.86 -2.69 -8.72
CA GLU A 73 4.76 -1.56 -8.99
C GLU A 73 4.14 -0.23 -8.52
N ALA A 74 2.88 0.04 -8.87
CA ALA A 74 2.17 1.23 -8.42
C ALA A 74 2.05 1.27 -6.89
N LEU A 75 1.74 0.13 -6.26
CA LEU A 75 1.70 0.02 -4.81
C LEU A 75 3.06 0.28 -4.17
N ALA A 76 4.15 -0.24 -4.73
CA ALA A 76 5.50 0.00 -4.24
C ALA A 76 5.87 1.49 -4.32
N SER A 77 5.51 2.17 -5.41
CA SER A 77 5.70 3.62 -5.57
C SER A 77 4.91 4.40 -4.52
N LEU A 78 3.63 4.04 -4.31
CA LEU A 78 2.80 4.66 -3.27
C LEU A 78 3.38 4.48 -1.86
N LEU A 79 3.87 3.27 -1.51
CA LEU A 79 4.48 2.99 -0.21
C LEU A 79 5.78 3.77 0.04
N ARG A 80 6.53 4.11 -1.01
CA ARG A 80 7.77 4.91 -0.92
C ARG A 80 7.52 6.42 -0.92
N SER A 81 6.31 6.85 -1.26
CA SER A 81 5.94 8.25 -1.35
C SER A 81 5.61 8.85 0.02
N PRO A 82 5.44 10.19 0.13
CA PRO A 82 5.01 10.84 1.36
C PRO A 82 3.68 10.31 1.93
N ILE A 83 2.78 9.77 1.09
CA ILE A 83 1.52 9.16 1.53
C ILE A 83 1.67 7.69 1.93
N GLY A 84 2.87 7.11 1.79
CA GLY A 84 3.12 5.69 1.97
C GLY A 84 2.81 5.18 3.37
N GLY A 85 2.97 6.03 4.39
CA GLY A 85 2.56 5.69 5.75
C GLY A 85 1.04 5.46 5.87
N ILE A 86 0.23 6.34 5.28
CA ILE A 86 -1.23 6.23 5.26
C ILE A 86 -1.64 4.94 4.52
N VAL A 87 -0.99 4.67 3.38
CA VAL A 87 -1.23 3.46 2.59
C VAL A 87 -0.92 2.20 3.40
N LEU A 88 0.25 2.16 4.05
CA LEU A 88 0.66 1.02 4.87
C LEU A 88 -0.30 0.78 6.05
N ASP A 89 -0.70 1.84 6.75
CA ASP A 89 -1.61 1.73 7.89
C ASP A 89 -3.02 1.29 7.46
N ALA A 90 -3.50 1.72 6.30
CA ALA A 90 -4.78 1.29 5.76
C ALA A 90 -4.80 -0.19 5.33
N ILE A 91 -3.72 -0.68 4.70
CA ILE A 91 -3.60 -2.09 4.29
C ILE A 91 -3.42 -3.01 5.50
N THR A 92 -2.68 -2.55 6.51
CA THR A 92 -2.42 -3.29 7.75
C THR A 92 -3.50 -3.07 8.82
N ALA A 93 -4.60 -2.38 8.49
CA ALA A 93 -5.67 -2.09 9.43
C ALA A 93 -6.30 -3.39 9.96
N GLY A 94 -6.19 -3.60 11.27
CA GLY A 94 -6.68 -4.79 11.97
C GLY A 94 -5.70 -5.96 11.99
N ALA A 95 -4.50 -5.82 11.43
CA ALA A 95 -3.45 -6.82 11.58
C ALA A 95 -2.65 -6.60 12.87
N GLU A 96 -2.42 -7.68 13.63
CA GLU A 96 -1.70 -7.68 14.91
C GLU A 96 -0.25 -8.15 14.78
N ALA A 97 0.32 -8.13 13.57
CA ALA A 97 1.68 -8.57 13.35
C ALA A 97 2.69 -7.63 14.04
N GLU A 98 3.63 -8.20 14.77
CA GLU A 98 4.58 -7.45 15.62
C GLU A 98 5.43 -6.44 14.82
N TRP A 99 5.77 -6.78 13.56
CA TRP A 99 6.52 -5.86 12.69
C TRP A 99 5.75 -4.57 12.38
N ILE A 100 4.41 -4.60 12.34
CA ILE A 100 3.57 -3.41 12.11
C ILE A 100 3.71 -2.46 13.30
N ALA A 101 3.69 -3.01 14.53
CA ALA A 101 3.86 -2.22 15.73
C ALA A 101 5.26 -1.59 15.80
N ARG A 102 6.30 -2.34 15.41
CA ARG A 102 7.68 -1.84 15.31
C ARG A 102 7.79 -0.72 14.28
N ASP A 103 7.23 -0.92 13.09
CA ASP A 103 7.22 0.08 12.02
C ASP A 103 6.50 1.37 12.42
N ARG A 104 5.29 1.28 13.01
CA ARG A 104 4.57 2.45 13.54
C ARG A 104 5.36 3.18 14.62
N ARG A 105 6.12 2.45 15.44
CA ARG A 105 7.00 3.07 16.44
C ARG A 105 8.16 3.80 15.77
N ALA A 106 8.82 3.19 14.79
CA ALA A 106 9.93 3.79 14.05
C ALA A 106 9.50 5.08 13.32
N ARG A 107 8.36 5.04 12.60
CA ARG A 107 7.81 6.22 11.92
C ARG A 107 7.49 7.36 12.89
N ARG A 108 6.90 7.06 14.05
CA ARG A 108 6.63 8.08 15.10
C ARG A 108 7.90 8.72 15.64
N LEU A 109 8.94 7.94 15.88
CA LEU A 109 10.23 8.46 16.36
C LEU A 109 10.88 9.37 15.33
N LEU A 110 10.81 9.01 14.04
CA LEU A 110 11.31 9.85 12.95
C LEU A 110 10.63 11.22 12.94
N THR A 111 9.30 11.26 13.00
CA THR A 111 8.53 12.52 13.03
C THR A 111 8.91 13.40 14.21
N ILE A 112 9.14 12.81 15.39
CA ILE A 112 9.60 13.56 16.58
C ILE A 112 10.97 14.19 16.32
N HIS A 113 11.92 13.43 15.78
CA HIS A 113 13.26 13.92 15.49
C HIS A 113 13.27 15.02 14.41
N GLU A 114 12.45 14.89 13.37
CA GLU A 114 12.28 15.90 12.34
C GLU A 114 11.74 17.21 12.93
N ARG A 115 10.73 17.12 13.80
CA ARG A 115 10.16 18.31 14.47
C ARG A 115 11.16 18.99 15.41
N GLU A 116 11.95 18.21 16.14
CA GLU A 116 13.02 18.78 16.97
C GLU A 116 14.09 19.48 16.13
N ALA A 117 14.45 18.91 14.98
CA ALA A 117 15.42 19.52 14.07
C ALA A 117 14.90 20.85 13.51
N GLU A 118 13.62 20.92 13.14
CA GLU A 118 12.96 22.15 12.69
C GLU A 118 12.98 23.23 13.78
N LEU A 119 12.55 22.90 15.00
CA LEU A 119 12.55 23.83 16.14
C LEU A 119 13.96 24.34 16.48
N ARG A 120 15.00 23.52 16.31
CA ARG A 120 16.40 23.96 16.51
C ARG A 120 16.82 24.97 15.44
N ARG A 121 16.40 24.80 14.19
CA ARG A 121 16.69 25.74 13.09
C ARG A 121 15.98 27.07 13.30
N GLU A 122 14.70 27.05 13.67
CA GLU A 122 13.92 28.26 13.98
C GLU A 122 14.57 29.07 15.12
N LYS A 123 15.01 28.39 16.19
CA LYS A 123 15.72 29.05 17.30
C LYS A 123 17.06 29.64 16.89
N ALA A 124 17.80 28.97 16.01
CA ALA A 124 19.08 29.48 15.51
C ALA A 124 18.88 30.75 14.66
N GLN A 125 17.89 30.75 13.75
CA GLN A 125 17.54 31.93 12.95
C GLN A 125 17.10 33.10 13.83
N ALA A 126 16.26 32.85 14.82
CA ALA A 126 15.80 33.88 15.75
C ALA A 126 16.93 34.50 16.62
N LEU A 127 18.07 33.82 16.76
CA LEU A 127 19.25 34.35 17.45
C LEU A 127 20.20 35.10 16.51
N GLU A 128 20.15 34.85 15.20
CA GLU A 128 20.92 35.59 14.18
C GLU A 128 20.25 36.92 13.80
N ASP A 129 18.94 37.03 13.97
CA ASP A 129 18.14 38.23 13.69
C ASP A 129 18.11 39.26 14.85
N VAL A 130 18.85 39.01 15.94
CA VAL A 130 18.97 39.89 17.14
C VAL A 130 20.36 40.49 17.24
#